data_AF-A0A1B3PR79-F1
#
_entry.id   AF-A0A1B3PR79-F1
#
_cell.length_a   1.000
_cell.length_b   1.000
_cell.length_c   1.000
_cell.angle_alpha   90.00
_cell.angle_beta   90.00
_cell.angle_gamma   90.00
#
_symmetry.space_group_name_H-M   'P 1'
#
loop_
_entity.id
_entity.type
_entity.pdbx_description
1 polymer ?
#
loop_
_entity_poly.entity_id
_entity_poly.type
_entity_poly.pdbx_seq_one_letter_code
_entity_poly.pdbx_strand_id
1 'polypeptide(L)'
;MEVYDEDRPPIPAPLRREIEVEAGHKCSITFCIEHTYLEIHHINRNRQDNRKQNMILLCDKHHKMAHAGVIDEKACRMYKEQLQRIPGDTTFVRGVEGDRVRTFLSSIERVLSYDDCGERAWVGDQTGYWFEQEVYLNLQRFFANSFHYEQQLRSYDPIARSVQDEIVILLRRLLDIRNNGNYVYHGGYTARFVPSCPKESPDFNNQIDAQRKSVVDILLQLQRLNAELSDYVGNRPS
;
A
#
# COMPACT_ATOMS: atom_id res chain seq x y z
N MET A 1 17.30 -32.21 26.23
CA MET A 1 17.32 -32.88 24.92
C MET A 1 16.22 -33.92 25.00
N GLU A 2 14.99 -33.57 24.63
CA GLU A 2 13.88 -34.52 24.66
C GLU A 2 13.97 -35.42 23.42
N VAL A 3 14.09 -36.71 23.66
CA VAL A 3 14.12 -37.77 22.65
C VAL A 3 12.68 -38.01 22.24
N TYR A 4 12.28 -37.54 21.05
CA TYR A 4 10.94 -37.80 20.53
C TYR A 4 10.87 -39.23 19.97
N ASP A 5 10.25 -40.12 20.74
CA ASP A 5 10.11 -41.58 20.51
C ASP A 5 8.92 -41.96 19.59
N GLU A 6 8.44 -41.02 18.77
CA GLU A 6 7.34 -41.24 17.83
C GLU A 6 7.75 -40.85 16.42
N ASP A 7 7.56 -41.80 15.49
CA ASP A 7 7.75 -41.61 14.06
C ASP A 7 6.99 -40.37 13.59
N ARG A 8 7.70 -39.51 12.85
CA ARG A 8 7.12 -38.29 12.28
C ARG A 8 5.98 -38.70 11.34
N PRO A 9 4.74 -38.25 11.56
CA PRO A 9 3.66 -38.54 10.65
C PRO A 9 4.03 -38.04 9.25
N PRO A 10 4.01 -38.91 8.24
CA PRO A 10 4.34 -38.48 6.89
C PRO A 10 3.28 -37.50 6.40
N ILE A 11 3.71 -36.44 5.72
CA ILE A 11 2.79 -35.56 4.99
C ILE A 11 2.23 -36.38 3.81
N PRO A 12 0.91 -36.55 3.70
CA PRO A 12 0.31 -37.31 2.60
C PRO A 12 0.76 -36.76 1.24
N ALA A 13 1.09 -37.65 0.30
CA ALA A 13 1.57 -37.24 -1.04
C ALA A 13 0.62 -36.27 -1.79
N PRO A 14 -0.72 -36.43 -1.74
CA PRO A 14 -1.63 -35.45 -2.35
C PRO A 14 -1.48 -34.05 -1.74
N LEU A 15 -1.38 -33.99 -0.42
CA LEU A 15 -1.27 -32.73 0.31
C LEU A 15 0.09 -32.06 0.07
N ARG A 16 1.17 -32.84 0.03
CA ARG A 16 2.49 -32.36 -0.38
C ARG A 16 2.42 -31.68 -1.76
N ARG A 17 1.80 -32.35 -2.73
CA ARG A 17 1.60 -31.81 -4.08
C ARG A 17 0.79 -30.52 -4.07
N GLU A 18 -0.27 -30.45 -3.28
CA GLU A 18 -1.06 -29.21 -3.16
C GLU A 18 -0.25 -28.03 -2.63
N ILE A 19 0.61 -28.25 -1.62
CA ILE A 19 1.48 -27.22 -1.06
C ILE A 19 2.56 -26.80 -2.08
N GLU A 20 3.13 -27.76 -2.80
CA GLU A 20 4.12 -27.50 -3.85
C GLU A 20 3.53 -26.70 -5.02
N VAL A 21 2.31 -27.05 -5.46
CA VAL A 21 1.59 -26.33 -6.51
C VAL A 21 1.13 -24.95 -6.05
N GLU A 22 0.61 -24.81 -4.82
CA GLU A 22 0.23 -23.50 -4.24
C GLU A 22 1.41 -22.53 -4.24
N ALA A 23 2.61 -23.01 -3.93
CA ALA A 23 3.82 -22.20 -3.94
C ALA A 23 4.43 -22.00 -5.34
N GLY A 24 3.90 -22.65 -6.38
CA GLY A 24 4.47 -22.63 -7.73
C GLY A 24 5.86 -23.29 -7.81
N HIS A 25 6.10 -24.33 -7.01
CA HIS A 25 7.38 -25.05 -6.91
C HIS A 25 8.59 -24.15 -6.60
N LYS A 26 8.38 -23.08 -5.82
CA LYS A 26 9.42 -22.17 -5.34
C LYS A 26 9.22 -21.84 -3.86
N CYS A 27 10.22 -21.21 -3.25
CA CYS A 27 10.11 -20.72 -1.88
C CYS A 27 8.96 -19.71 -1.75
N SER A 28 8.15 -19.85 -0.70
CA SER A 28 7.01 -18.97 -0.41
C SER A 28 7.38 -17.58 0.12
N ILE A 29 8.64 -17.34 0.49
CA ILE A 29 9.09 -16.03 0.96
C ILE A 29 9.11 -15.05 -0.22
N THR A 30 8.46 -13.90 -0.06
CA THR A 30 8.37 -12.87 -1.10
C THR A 30 9.76 -12.45 -1.59
N PHE A 31 9.93 -12.36 -2.92
CA PHE A 31 11.18 -12.06 -3.61
C PHE A 31 12.30 -13.13 -3.49
N CYS A 32 12.05 -14.25 -2.82
CA CYS A 32 12.96 -15.39 -2.90
C CYS A 32 12.80 -16.08 -4.26
N ILE A 33 13.92 -16.30 -4.96
CA ILE A 33 13.97 -16.93 -6.29
C ILE A 33 14.33 -18.42 -6.23
N GLU A 34 14.54 -18.95 -5.02
CA GLU A 34 14.96 -20.33 -4.81
C GLU A 34 13.84 -21.31 -5.19
N HIS A 35 14.20 -22.30 -6.00
CA HIS A 35 13.33 -23.36 -6.52
C HIS A 35 13.97 -24.75 -6.34
N THR A 36 15.04 -24.85 -5.55
CA THR A 36 15.73 -26.09 -5.20
C THR A 36 15.79 -26.24 -3.68
N TYR A 37 15.97 -27.48 -3.21
CA TYR A 37 16.06 -27.82 -1.78
C TYR A 37 14.87 -27.27 -0.97
N LEU A 38 13.66 -27.54 -1.46
CA LEU A 38 12.42 -27.08 -0.86
C LEU A 38 11.92 -28.07 0.20
N GLU A 39 11.53 -27.54 1.35
CA GLU A 39 11.03 -28.28 2.51
C GLU A 39 9.70 -27.69 2.98
N ILE A 40 8.78 -28.56 3.39
CA ILE A 40 7.50 -28.14 3.98
C ILE A 40 7.70 -27.87 5.46
N HIS A 41 7.34 -26.66 5.87
CA HIS A 41 7.36 -26.19 7.25
C HIS A 41 5.96 -26.16 7.85
N HIS A 42 5.79 -26.67 9.07
CA HIS A 42 4.59 -26.48 9.88
C HIS A 42 4.65 -25.12 10.60
N ILE A 43 3.75 -24.21 10.24
CA ILE A 43 3.74 -22.81 10.69
C ILE A 43 3.63 -22.71 12.23
N ASN A 44 2.71 -23.47 12.84
CA ASN A 44 2.57 -23.56 14.30
C ASN A 44 3.59 -24.49 14.98
N ARG A 45 4.58 -25.02 14.24
CA ARG A 45 5.61 -25.97 14.70
C ARG A 45 5.07 -27.30 15.24
N ASN A 46 3.78 -27.57 15.11
CA ASN A 46 3.18 -28.85 15.44
C ASN A 46 3.25 -29.80 14.24
N ARG A 47 4.19 -30.74 14.29
CA ARG A 47 4.41 -31.76 13.24
C ARG A 47 3.21 -32.69 12.98
N GLN A 48 2.25 -32.74 13.91
CA GLN A 48 1.03 -33.54 13.80
C GLN A 48 -0.08 -32.80 13.03
N ASP A 49 0.02 -31.47 12.89
CA ASP A 49 -1.02 -30.64 12.29
C ASP A 49 -0.81 -30.48 10.78
N ASN A 50 -1.18 -31.53 10.05
CA ASN A 50 -1.15 -31.57 8.59
C ASN A 50 -2.35 -30.86 7.95
N ARG A 51 -2.87 -29.78 8.52
CA ARG A 51 -3.84 -28.91 7.81
C ARG A 51 -3.10 -28.07 6.78
N LYS A 52 -3.64 -27.96 5.57
CA LYS A 52 -3.04 -27.15 4.48
C LYS A 52 -2.69 -25.73 4.95
N GLN A 53 -3.57 -25.10 5.73
CA GLN A 53 -3.42 -23.74 6.27
C GLN A 53 -2.22 -23.60 7.22
N ASN A 54 -1.75 -24.71 7.79
CA ASN A 54 -0.62 -24.76 8.71
C ASN A 54 0.70 -25.13 8.03
N MET A 55 0.73 -25.30 6.71
CA MET A 55 1.94 -25.69 5.98
C MET A 55 2.39 -24.63 4.99
N ILE A 56 3.70 -24.43 4.86
CA ILE A 56 4.31 -23.49 3.90
C ILE A 56 5.56 -24.11 3.29
N LEU A 57 5.86 -23.81 2.02
CA LEU A 57 7.01 -24.36 1.31
C LEU A 57 8.19 -23.38 1.35
N LEU A 58 9.31 -23.79 1.92
CA LEU A 58 10.49 -22.93 2.11
C LEU A 58 11.73 -23.57 1.51
N CYS A 59 12.67 -22.78 0.99
CA CYS A 59 14.01 -23.30 0.72
C CYS A 59 14.76 -23.55 2.05
N ASP A 60 15.79 -24.39 2.02
CA ASP A 60 16.61 -24.75 3.19
C ASP A 60 17.00 -23.53 4.06
N LYS A 61 17.43 -22.42 3.43
CA LYS A 61 17.78 -21.17 4.13
C LYS A 61 16.60 -20.61 4.94
N HIS A 62 15.46 -20.41 4.31
CA HIS A 62 14.29 -19.83 4.97
C HIS A 62 13.63 -20.81 5.94
N HIS A 63 13.74 -22.12 5.66
CA HIS A 63 13.30 -23.15 6.59
C HIS A 63 14.07 -23.09 7.91
N LYS A 64 15.40 -22.96 7.84
CA LYS A 64 16.27 -22.74 9.02
C LYS A 64 15.93 -21.43 9.74
N MET A 65 15.69 -20.34 9.01
CA MET A 65 15.28 -19.07 9.60
C MET A 65 13.93 -19.16 10.34
N ALA A 66 12.97 -19.91 9.79
CA ALA A 66 11.67 -20.14 10.44
C ALA A 66 11.80 -20.97 11.73
N HIS A 67 12.62 -22.02 11.69
CA HIS A 67 12.97 -22.79 12.89
C HIS A 67 13.66 -21.94 13.96
N ALA A 68 14.55 -21.04 13.56
CA ALA A 68 15.23 -20.11 14.46
C ALA A 68 14.32 -18.97 14.98
N GLY A 69 13.09 -18.84 14.48
CA GLY A 69 12.16 -17.76 14.84
C GLY A 69 12.51 -16.40 14.25
N VAL A 70 13.48 -16.33 13.32
CA VAL A 70 13.79 -15.11 12.57
C VAL A 70 12.64 -14.76 11.61
N ILE A 71 12.02 -15.79 11.04
CA ILE A 71 10.72 -15.69 10.37
C ILE A 71 9.71 -16.33 11.31
N ASP A 72 8.90 -15.51 11.97
CA ASP A 72 7.95 -15.99 12.98
C ASP A 72 6.69 -16.60 12.35
N GLU A 73 5.84 -17.18 13.21
CA GLU A 73 4.58 -17.79 12.79
C GLU A 73 3.70 -16.81 12.01
N LYS A 74 3.64 -15.55 12.47
CA LYS A 74 2.82 -14.51 11.88
C LYS A 74 3.30 -14.18 10.46
N ALA A 75 4.61 -14.01 10.27
CA ALA A 75 5.22 -13.78 8.97
C ALA A 75 4.96 -14.97 8.01
N CYS A 76 5.12 -16.20 8.48
CA CYS A 76 4.78 -17.40 7.70
C CYS A 76 3.31 -17.40 7.23
N ARG A 77 2.36 -17.03 8.09
CA ARG A 77 0.94 -16.89 7.71
C ARG A 77 0.74 -15.83 6.63
N MET A 78 1.36 -14.67 6.79
CA MET A 78 1.30 -13.58 5.81
C MET A 78 1.86 -13.99 4.44
N TYR A 79 3.00 -14.70 4.41
CA TYR A 79 3.55 -15.20 3.15
C TYR A 79 2.63 -16.22 2.48
N LYS A 80 2.03 -17.14 3.25
CA LYS A 80 1.08 -18.11 2.72
C LYS A 80 -0.16 -17.44 2.13
N GLU A 81 -0.71 -16.44 2.80
CA GLU A 81 -1.85 -15.66 2.31
C GLU A 81 -1.53 -14.95 0.99
N GLN A 82 -0.29 -14.51 0.80
CA GLN A 82 0.14 -13.89 -0.46
C GLN A 82 0.20 -14.87 -1.64
N LEU A 83 0.46 -16.17 -1.41
CA LEU A 83 0.46 -17.19 -2.47
C LEU A 83 -0.94 -17.46 -3.03
N GLN A 84 -1.96 -17.33 -2.18
CA GLN A 84 -3.36 -17.51 -2.58
C GLN A 84 -3.87 -16.34 -3.43
N ARG A 85 -3.11 -15.24 -3.51
CA ARG A 85 -3.33 -14.19 -4.48
C ARG A 85 -2.66 -14.63 -5.78
N ILE A 86 -3.44 -15.09 -6.77
CA ILE A 86 -2.85 -15.43 -8.07
C ILE A 86 -2.19 -14.16 -8.63
N PRO A 87 -0.91 -14.21 -9.05
CA PRO A 87 -0.32 -13.11 -9.81
C PRO A 87 -1.10 -12.96 -11.12
N GLY A 88 -1.98 -11.95 -11.16
CA GLY A 88 -2.93 -11.76 -12.27
C GLY A 88 -4.33 -12.35 -12.04
N ASP A 89 -4.69 -12.85 -10.85
CA ASP A 89 -6.12 -13.05 -10.55
C ASP A 89 -6.80 -11.70 -10.49
N THR A 90 -7.63 -11.45 -11.49
CA THR A 90 -8.61 -10.37 -11.46
C THR A 90 -9.97 -10.88 -11.00
N THR A 91 -10.07 -12.08 -10.41
CA THR A 91 -11.36 -12.53 -9.87
C THR A 91 -11.82 -11.56 -8.79
N PHE A 92 -12.91 -10.88 -9.13
CA PHE A 92 -13.58 -9.94 -8.26
C PHE A 92 -14.13 -10.69 -7.04
N VAL A 93 -13.41 -10.60 -5.93
CA VAL A 93 -13.93 -11.01 -4.62
C VAL A 93 -14.34 -9.73 -3.90
N ARG A 94 -15.64 -9.41 -3.91
CA ARG A 94 -16.20 -8.14 -3.39
C ARG A 94 -15.67 -7.74 -2.00
N GLY A 95 -15.44 -8.70 -1.11
CA GLY A 95 -14.86 -8.45 0.22
C GLY A 95 -13.40 -7.97 0.15
N VAL A 96 -12.57 -8.65 -0.63
CA VAL A 96 -11.15 -8.31 -0.86
C VAL A 96 -11.03 -6.97 -1.60
N GLU A 97 -11.89 -6.71 -2.57
CA GLU A 97 -11.92 -5.44 -3.29
C GLU A 97 -12.33 -4.28 -2.39
N GLY A 98 -13.33 -4.48 -1.53
CA GLY A 98 -13.67 -3.50 -0.49
C GLY A 98 -12.51 -3.21 0.46
N ASP A 99 -11.72 -4.22 0.84
CA ASP A 99 -10.52 -4.04 1.67
C ASP A 99 -9.39 -3.32 0.94
N ARG A 100 -9.19 -3.60 -0.36
CA ARG A 100 -8.24 -2.85 -1.21
C ARG A 100 -8.62 -1.38 -1.29
N VAL A 101 -9.90 -1.08 -1.56
CA VAL A 101 -10.39 0.31 -1.63
C VAL A 101 -10.25 1.01 -0.29
N ARG A 102 -10.57 0.35 0.84
CA ARG A 102 -10.31 0.91 2.19
C ARG A 102 -8.83 1.22 2.43
N THR A 103 -7.94 0.31 2.04
CA THR A 103 -6.49 0.47 2.21
C THR A 103 -5.97 1.60 1.33
N PHE A 104 -6.50 1.74 0.12
CA PHE A 104 -6.22 2.87 -0.76
C PHE A 104 -6.68 4.18 -0.12
N LEU A 105 -7.93 4.30 0.33
CA LEU A 105 -8.45 5.51 0.98
C LEU A 105 -7.61 5.94 2.18
N SER A 106 -7.23 4.99 3.05
CA SER A 106 -6.33 5.27 4.18
C SER A 106 -4.93 5.75 3.72
N SER A 107 -4.45 5.24 2.58
CA SER A 107 -3.20 5.71 1.98
C SER A 107 -3.33 7.15 1.48
N ILE A 108 -4.46 7.53 0.88
CA ILE A 108 -4.75 8.90 0.43
C ILE A 108 -4.84 9.86 1.62
N GLU A 109 -5.54 9.49 2.68
CA GLU A 109 -5.60 10.28 3.92
C GLU A 109 -4.21 10.55 4.49
N ARG A 110 -3.33 9.53 4.48
CA ARG A 110 -1.94 9.69 4.93
C ARG A 110 -1.13 10.60 4.01
N VAL A 111 -1.36 10.53 2.69
CA VAL A 111 -0.68 11.42 1.74
C VAL A 111 -1.05 12.88 1.95
N LEU A 112 -2.33 13.13 2.26
CA LEU A 112 -2.90 14.48 2.38
C LEU A 112 -2.96 15.00 3.82
N SER A 113 -2.28 14.36 4.76
CA SER A 113 -2.16 14.81 6.16
C SER A 113 -0.72 15.14 6.53
N TYR A 114 -0.59 15.93 7.59
CA TYR A 114 0.67 16.35 8.19
C TYR A 114 0.50 16.51 9.72
N ASP A 115 1.62 16.52 10.44
CA ASP A 115 1.67 16.84 11.85
C ASP A 115 1.69 18.37 12.06
N ASP A 116 0.66 18.88 12.72
CA ASP A 116 0.59 20.25 13.20
C ASP A 116 0.69 20.23 14.73
N CYS A 117 1.90 20.45 15.23
CA CYS A 117 2.19 20.55 16.67
C CYS A 117 1.75 19.29 17.48
N GLY A 118 1.90 18.09 16.90
CA GLY A 118 1.50 16.83 17.51
C GLY A 118 0.04 16.42 17.24
N GLU A 119 -0.71 17.23 16.48
CA GLU A 119 -2.05 16.90 16.02
C GLU A 119 -2.07 16.63 14.52
N ARG A 120 -2.90 15.68 14.09
CA ARG A 120 -3.04 15.37 12.67
C ARG A 120 -3.91 16.41 11.99
N ALA A 121 -3.34 17.15 11.05
CA ALA A 121 -4.04 18.10 10.19
C ALA A 121 -4.11 17.59 8.74
N TRP A 122 -4.92 18.26 7.92
CA TRP A 122 -5.11 17.95 6.50
C TRP A 122 -4.88 19.20 5.65
N VAL A 123 -4.44 18.96 4.41
CA VAL A 123 -4.32 20.03 3.42
C VAL A 123 -5.64 20.78 3.25
N GLY A 124 -5.55 22.11 3.18
CA GLY A 124 -6.69 23.01 3.08
C GLY A 124 -6.56 24.02 1.94
N ASP A 125 -7.36 25.08 2.02
CA ASP A 125 -7.38 26.20 1.07
C ASP A 125 -6.05 26.98 1.02
N GLN A 126 -5.30 26.97 2.13
CA GLN A 126 -4.00 27.62 2.23
C GLN A 126 -2.87 26.82 1.56
N THR A 127 -3.05 25.53 1.28
CA THR A 127 -2.01 24.63 0.71
C THR A 127 -1.36 25.20 -0.56
N GLY A 128 -2.16 25.86 -1.41
CA GLY A 128 -1.66 26.47 -2.63
C GLY A 128 -0.71 27.63 -2.39
N TYR A 129 -0.79 28.29 -1.23
CA TYR A 129 0.15 29.34 -0.85
C TYR A 129 1.24 28.84 0.12
N TRP A 130 0.86 28.05 1.12
CA TRP A 130 1.74 27.38 2.08
C TRP A 130 1.68 25.87 1.84
N PHE A 131 2.63 25.33 1.09
CA PHE A 131 2.68 23.90 0.83
C PHE A 131 3.42 23.20 1.98
N GLU A 132 2.73 22.30 2.67
CA GLU A 132 3.26 21.59 3.83
C GLU A 132 4.34 20.60 3.40
N GLN A 133 5.49 20.66 4.07
CA GLN A 133 6.65 19.85 3.66
C GLN A 133 6.38 18.36 3.82
N GLU A 134 5.65 17.95 4.85
CA GLU A 134 5.34 16.55 5.07
C GLU A 134 4.43 15.98 3.97
N VAL A 135 3.45 16.76 3.51
CA VAL A 135 2.58 16.38 2.37
C VAL A 135 3.42 16.19 1.11
N TYR A 136 4.36 17.10 0.84
CA TYR A 136 5.29 16.95 -0.28
C TYR A 136 6.10 15.65 -0.20
N LEU A 137 6.67 15.35 0.97
CA LEU A 137 7.43 14.11 1.19
C LEU A 137 6.54 12.87 1.06
N ASN A 138 5.30 12.93 1.54
CA ASN A 138 4.35 11.82 1.43
C ASN A 138 3.92 11.57 -0.02
N LEU A 139 3.70 12.62 -0.81
CA LEU A 139 3.49 12.52 -2.26
C LEU A 139 4.69 11.86 -2.96
N GLN A 140 5.91 12.32 -2.66
CA GLN A 140 7.12 11.72 -3.23
C GLN A 140 7.25 10.23 -2.87
N ARG A 141 7.01 9.86 -1.60
CA ARG A 141 7.04 8.46 -1.15
C ARG A 141 5.97 7.61 -1.80
N PHE A 142 4.76 8.14 -1.97
CA PHE A 142 3.67 7.45 -2.66
C PHE A 142 4.08 7.08 -4.08
N PHE A 143 4.63 8.03 -4.83
CA PHE A 143 5.01 7.82 -6.22
C PHE A 143 6.35 7.09 -6.42
N ALA A 144 7.27 7.15 -5.46
CA ALA A 144 8.47 6.32 -5.45
C ALA A 144 8.13 4.83 -5.31
N ASN A 145 6.96 4.50 -4.74
CA ASN A 145 6.47 3.14 -4.56
C ASN A 145 5.32 2.81 -5.53
N SER A 146 5.46 3.17 -6.82
CA SER A 146 4.43 2.91 -7.85
C SER A 146 3.98 1.46 -7.92
N PHE A 147 4.89 0.50 -7.68
CA PHE A 147 4.58 -0.92 -7.61
C PHE A 147 3.59 -1.27 -6.48
N HIS A 148 3.65 -0.57 -5.35
CA HIS A 148 2.74 -0.79 -4.24
C HIS A 148 1.31 -0.42 -4.61
N TYR A 149 1.12 0.68 -5.35
CA TYR A 149 -0.19 1.05 -5.88
C TYR A 149 -0.72 -0.06 -6.81
N GLU A 150 0.01 -0.41 -7.86
CA GLU A 150 -0.46 -1.35 -8.89
C GLU A 150 -0.79 -2.75 -8.35
N GLN A 151 -0.08 -3.22 -7.32
CA GLN A 151 -0.23 -4.59 -6.82
C GLN A 151 -1.13 -4.71 -5.58
N GLN A 152 -1.09 -3.71 -4.70
CA GLN A 152 -1.69 -3.81 -3.36
C GLN A 152 -2.91 -2.91 -3.20
N LEU A 153 -2.91 -1.72 -3.80
CA LEU A 153 -3.94 -0.71 -3.54
C LEU A 153 -4.96 -0.60 -4.68
N ARG A 154 -4.51 -0.77 -5.91
CA ARG A 154 -5.34 -0.64 -7.11
C ARG A 154 -6.33 -1.81 -7.19
N SER A 155 -7.61 -1.48 -7.27
CA SER A 155 -8.72 -2.42 -7.32
C SER A 155 -8.77 -3.13 -8.67
N TYR A 156 -9.21 -4.38 -8.65
CA TYR A 156 -9.54 -5.12 -9.87
C TYR A 156 -10.94 -4.82 -10.40
N ASP A 157 -11.83 -4.23 -9.60
CA ASP A 157 -13.13 -3.74 -10.07
C ASP A 157 -12.92 -2.54 -11.02
N PRO A 158 -13.40 -2.59 -12.28
CA PRO A 158 -13.22 -1.48 -13.23
C PRO A 158 -13.77 -0.14 -12.76
N ILE A 159 -14.87 -0.13 -11.99
CA ILE A 159 -15.51 1.10 -11.51
C ILE A 159 -14.63 1.74 -10.45
N ALA A 160 -14.30 1.00 -9.39
CA ALA A 160 -13.44 1.51 -8.32
C ALA A 160 -12.05 1.87 -8.84
N ARG A 161 -11.48 1.05 -9.74
CA ARG A 161 -10.18 1.29 -10.38
C ARG A 161 -10.16 2.61 -11.14
N SER A 162 -11.20 2.91 -11.92
CA SER A 162 -11.27 4.17 -12.67
C SER A 162 -11.22 5.38 -11.73
N VAL A 163 -11.93 5.33 -10.61
CA VAL A 163 -11.94 6.41 -9.62
C VAL A 163 -10.59 6.53 -8.90
N GLN A 164 -9.96 5.40 -8.56
CA GLN A 164 -8.62 5.38 -7.97
C GLN A 164 -7.56 5.96 -8.92
N ASP A 165 -7.61 5.60 -10.20
CA ASP A 165 -6.68 6.11 -11.22
C ASP A 165 -6.81 7.63 -11.37
N GLU A 166 -8.03 8.17 -11.36
CA GLU A 166 -8.32 9.61 -11.38
C GLU A 166 -7.73 10.32 -10.15
N ILE A 167 -7.89 9.74 -8.95
CA ILE A 167 -7.28 10.25 -7.72
C ILE A 167 -5.75 10.28 -7.83
N VAL A 168 -5.13 9.22 -8.36
CA VAL A 168 -3.67 9.15 -8.53
C VAL A 168 -3.17 10.21 -9.51
N ILE A 169 -3.93 10.48 -10.58
CA ILE A 169 -3.64 11.57 -11.53
C ILE A 169 -3.70 12.93 -10.82
N LEU A 170 -4.71 13.17 -9.98
CA LEU A 170 -4.85 14.41 -9.22
C LEU A 170 -3.72 14.60 -8.20
N LEU A 171 -3.32 13.55 -7.50
CA LEU A 171 -2.15 13.59 -6.61
C LEU A 171 -0.86 13.91 -7.38
N ARG A 172 -0.71 13.39 -8.60
CA ARG A 172 0.44 13.68 -9.45
C ARG A 172 0.47 15.16 -9.81
N ARG A 173 -0.69 15.71 -10.22
CA ARG A 173 -0.82 17.14 -10.53
C ARG A 173 -0.49 18.02 -9.32
N LEU A 174 -0.89 17.63 -8.12
CA LEU A 174 -0.56 18.35 -6.89
C LEU A 174 0.95 18.34 -6.61
N LEU A 175 1.61 17.20 -6.81
CA LEU A 175 3.07 17.09 -6.71
C LEU A 175 3.77 17.95 -7.77
N ASP A 176 3.27 17.96 -9.00
CA ASP A 176 3.84 18.73 -10.11
C ASP A 176 3.69 20.24 -9.87
N ILE A 177 2.58 20.69 -9.28
CA ILE A 177 2.41 22.07 -8.80
C ILE A 177 3.55 22.45 -7.84
N ARG A 178 3.87 21.58 -6.89
CA ARG A 178 4.93 21.85 -5.91
C ARG A 178 6.34 21.81 -6.51
N ASN A 179 6.58 20.92 -7.47
CA ASN A 179 7.87 20.77 -8.13
C ASN A 179 8.17 21.90 -9.14
N ASN A 180 7.15 22.33 -9.87
CA ASN A 180 7.31 23.28 -10.98
C ASN A 180 6.88 24.71 -10.61
N GLY A 181 6.17 24.89 -9.50
CA GLY A 181 5.79 26.20 -8.99
C GLY A 181 6.95 26.91 -8.29
N ASN A 182 6.86 28.25 -8.21
CA ASN A 182 7.83 29.11 -7.53
C ASN A 182 7.72 29.03 -6.00
N TYR A 183 7.87 27.83 -5.44
CA TYR A 183 7.84 27.61 -4.00
C TYR A 183 9.23 27.73 -3.39
N VAL A 184 9.36 28.56 -2.36
CA VAL A 184 10.61 28.80 -1.63
C VAL A 184 10.41 28.40 -0.17
N TYR A 185 11.39 27.71 0.43
CA TYR A 185 11.35 27.35 1.84
C TYR A 185 11.41 28.59 2.72
N HIS A 186 10.49 28.69 3.68
CA HIS A 186 10.41 29.81 4.60
C HIS A 186 10.53 29.32 6.04
N GLY A 187 11.70 28.75 6.38
CA GLY A 187 11.97 28.14 7.69
C GLY A 187 11.37 26.74 7.80
N GLY A 188 12.25 25.73 7.84
CA GLY A 188 12.02 24.34 8.31
C GLY A 188 10.93 23.49 7.66
N TYR A 189 9.67 23.94 7.71
CA TYR A 189 8.51 23.03 7.72
C TYR A 189 7.46 23.35 6.63
N THR A 190 7.52 24.52 5.99
CA THR A 190 6.60 24.87 4.90
C THR A 190 7.33 25.60 3.77
N ALA A 191 6.82 25.39 2.56
CA ALA A 191 7.25 26.12 1.37
C ALA A 191 6.19 27.10 0.95
N ARG A 192 6.60 28.36 0.71
CA ARG A 192 5.70 29.43 0.33
C ARG A 192 5.77 29.67 -1.17
N PHE A 193 4.63 29.77 -1.83
CA PHE A 193 4.58 30.25 -3.21
C PHE A 193 5.01 31.72 -3.30
N VAL A 194 5.90 32.02 -4.23
CA VAL A 194 6.42 33.36 -4.50
C VAL A 194 6.01 33.75 -5.92
N PRO A 195 5.09 34.73 -6.07
CA PRO A 195 4.74 35.29 -7.38
C PRO A 195 5.98 35.74 -8.16
N SER A 196 5.93 35.63 -9.49
CA SER A 196 7.02 36.07 -10.36
C SER A 196 7.10 37.60 -10.47
N CYS A 197 6.02 38.31 -10.16
CA CYS A 197 5.94 39.76 -10.21
C CYS A 197 6.35 40.42 -8.89
N PRO A 198 6.72 41.72 -8.90
CA PRO A 198 7.02 42.48 -7.69
C PRO A 198 5.82 42.56 -6.74
N LYS A 199 6.07 42.67 -5.44
CA LYS A 199 5.03 42.72 -4.40
C LYS A 199 4.10 43.92 -4.53
N GLU A 200 4.59 45.00 -5.11
CA GLU A 200 3.88 46.25 -5.34
C GLU A 200 2.97 46.18 -6.59
N SER A 201 3.08 45.11 -7.39
CA SER A 201 2.25 44.94 -8.57
C SER A 201 0.81 44.53 -8.19
N PRO A 202 -0.23 45.10 -8.85
CA PRO A 202 -1.59 44.60 -8.75
C PRO A 202 -1.72 43.10 -9.06
N ASP A 203 -0.82 42.56 -9.89
CA ASP A 203 -0.82 41.15 -10.27
C ASP A 203 -0.29 40.20 -9.19
N PHE A 204 0.34 40.72 -8.13
CA PHE A 204 0.93 39.90 -7.07
C PHE A 204 -0.12 39.03 -6.37
N ASN A 205 -1.23 39.65 -5.96
CA ASN A 205 -2.33 38.94 -5.32
C ASN A 205 -3.05 38.03 -6.32
N ASN A 206 -3.22 38.47 -7.57
CA ASN A 206 -3.85 37.66 -8.62
C ASN A 206 -3.11 36.33 -8.84
N GLN A 207 -1.77 36.33 -8.82
CA GLN A 207 -0.97 35.10 -8.94
C GLN A 207 -1.14 34.19 -7.73
N ILE A 208 -1.17 34.74 -6.51
CA ILE A 208 -1.42 33.95 -5.29
C ILE A 208 -2.80 33.30 -5.34
N ASP A 209 -3.82 34.05 -5.72
CA ASP A 209 -5.20 33.56 -5.78
C ASP A 209 -5.37 32.51 -6.88
N ALA A 210 -4.74 32.69 -8.03
CA ALA A 210 -4.71 31.69 -9.10
C ALA A 210 -4.00 30.40 -8.66
N GLN A 211 -2.89 30.51 -7.93
CA GLN A 211 -2.16 29.36 -7.40
C GLN A 211 -2.98 28.61 -6.35
N ARG A 212 -3.59 29.33 -5.41
CA ARG A 212 -4.52 28.78 -4.40
C ARG A 212 -5.68 28.06 -5.06
N LYS A 213 -6.33 28.70 -6.03
CA LYS A 213 -7.45 28.13 -6.78
C LYS A 213 -7.05 26.82 -7.47
N SER A 214 -5.88 26.78 -8.09
CA SER A 214 -5.38 25.58 -8.78
C SER A 214 -5.26 24.38 -7.85
N VAL A 215 -4.80 24.60 -6.60
CA VAL A 215 -4.72 23.55 -5.59
C VAL A 215 -6.10 23.21 -5.01
N VAL A 216 -6.91 24.21 -4.68
CA VAL A 216 -8.28 24.00 -4.14
C VAL A 216 -9.14 23.19 -5.11
N ASP A 217 -9.09 23.48 -6.41
CA ASP A 217 -9.85 22.74 -7.42
C ASP A 217 -9.48 21.26 -7.45
N ILE A 218 -8.19 20.94 -7.23
CA ILE A 218 -7.71 19.55 -7.11
C ILE A 218 -8.22 18.92 -5.81
N LEU A 219 -8.11 19.60 -4.68
CA LEU A 219 -8.55 19.07 -3.38
C LEU A 219 -10.06 18.79 -3.35
N LEU A 220 -10.87 19.67 -3.96
CA LEU A 220 -12.32 19.45 -4.11
C LEU A 220 -12.65 18.24 -4.98
N GLN A 221 -11.88 18.02 -6.05
CA GLN A 221 -12.03 16.82 -6.88
C GLN A 221 -11.66 15.55 -6.11
N LEU A 222 -10.54 15.57 -5.38
CA LEU A 222 -10.12 14.47 -4.51
C LEU A 222 -11.18 14.14 -3.46
N GLN A 223 -11.76 15.14 -2.81
CA GLN A 223 -12.84 14.93 -1.83
C GLN A 223 -14.06 14.24 -2.45
N ARG A 224 -14.49 14.66 -3.65
CA ARG A 224 -15.61 14.03 -4.35
C ARG A 224 -15.34 12.57 -4.70
N LEU A 225 -14.16 12.27 -5.26
CA LEU A 225 -13.79 10.90 -5.66
C LEU A 225 -13.57 9.99 -4.44
N ASN A 226 -13.03 10.52 -3.34
CA ASN A 226 -12.91 9.78 -2.09
C ASN A 226 -14.29 9.43 -1.50
N ALA A 227 -15.27 10.33 -1.60
CA ALA A 227 -16.64 10.05 -1.19
C ALA A 227 -17.27 8.94 -2.06
N GLU A 228 -17.06 8.97 -3.38
CA GLU A 228 -17.52 7.93 -4.30
C GLU A 228 -16.94 6.55 -3.95
N LEU A 229 -15.63 6.46 -3.67
CA LEU A 229 -15.01 5.22 -3.20
C LEU A 229 -15.51 4.80 -1.80
N SER A 230 -15.81 5.75 -0.92
CA SER A 230 -16.37 5.44 0.40
C SER A 230 -17.77 4.84 0.26
N ASP A 231 -18.60 5.37 -0.64
CA ASP A 231 -19.92 4.84 -0.96
C ASP A 231 -19.83 3.46 -1.62
N TYR A 232 -18.87 3.25 -2.51
CA TYR A 232 -18.57 1.94 -3.10
C TYR A 232 -18.34 0.87 -2.01
N VAL A 233 -17.62 1.25 -0.95
CA VAL A 233 -17.33 0.37 0.19
C VAL A 233 -18.52 0.24 1.15
N GLY A 234 -19.31 1.30 1.30
CA GLY A 234 -20.43 1.41 2.26
C GLY A 234 -21.73 0.75 1.80
N ASN A 235 -22.03 0.76 0.50
CA ASN A 235 -23.23 0.13 -0.08
C ASN A 235 -23.10 -1.41 -0.13
N ARG A 236 -23.24 -2.05 1.04
CA ARG A 236 -23.38 -3.51 1.20
C ARG A 236 -24.85 -3.91 1.06
N PRO A 237 -25.26 -4.71 0.06
CA PRO A 237 -26.38 -5.61 0.26
C PRO A 237 -25.90 -6.74 1.19
N SER A 238 -26.62 -6.92 2.29
CA SER A 238 -26.50 -8.07 3.20
C SER A 238 -26.61 -9.41 2.48
#